data_AF-A0A3D0CTN0-F1
#
_entry.id   AF-A0A3D0CTN0-F1
#
_cell.length_a   1.000
_cell.length_b   1.000
_cell.length_c   1.000
_cell.angle_alpha   90.00
_cell.angle_beta   90.00
_cell.angle_gamma   90.00
#
_symmetry.space_group_name_H-M   'P 1'
#
loop_
_entity.id
_entity.type
_entity.pdbx_description
1 polymer ?
#
loop_
_entity_poly.entity_id
_entity_poly.type
_entity_poly.pdbx_seq_one_letter_code
_entity_poly.pdbx_strand_id
1 'polypeptide(L)'
;MTPFQLFDSVKLREAIPLSDGGVAPEGTPGTVVEVLDDGEAYLVELFGEWVKPDAQGTFVSSDRDDPEAFMETLGVETIYPHQLRLVKPASETVGARVQLLSVADELSQELLEEVVDFAEFLRQKQQRQSARTAVS
;
A
#
# COMPACT_ATOMS: atom_id res chain seq x y z
N MET A 1 4.02 -18.16 7.91
CA MET A 1 3.20 -17.34 6.98
C MET A 1 2.71 -16.16 7.76
N THR A 2 3.06 -14.95 7.34
CA THR A 2 2.54 -13.73 7.97
C THR A 2 1.05 -13.59 7.61
N PRO A 3 0.18 -13.17 8.55
CA PRO A 3 -1.25 -13.01 8.27
C PRO A 3 -1.58 -11.86 7.32
N PHE A 4 -0.68 -10.89 7.20
CA PHE A 4 -0.76 -9.75 6.27
C PHE A 4 0.60 -9.49 5.61
N GLN A 5 0.57 -8.86 4.44
CA GLN A 5 1.74 -8.48 3.65
C GLN A 5 1.81 -6.96 3.47
N LEU A 6 2.99 -6.47 3.09
CA LEU A 6 3.20 -5.08 2.72
C LEU A 6 2.22 -4.67 1.62
N PHE A 7 1.57 -3.51 1.80
CA PHE A 7 0.51 -2.96 0.93
C PHE A 7 -0.84 -3.67 0.93
N ASP A 8 -1.08 -4.61 1.84
CA ASP A 8 -2.43 -5.10 2.06
C ASP A 8 -3.34 -3.96 2.53
N SER A 9 -4.50 -3.84 1.88
CA SER A 9 -5.58 -2.99 2.36
C SER A 9 -6.29 -3.69 3.51
N VAL A 10 -6.35 -3.04 4.67
CA VAL A 10 -6.92 -3.60 5.91
C VAL A 10 -8.00 -2.68 6.49
N LYS A 11 -8.74 -3.20 7.46
CA LYS A 11 -9.62 -2.43 8.34
C LYS A 11 -9.40 -2.84 9.79
N LEU A 12 -9.53 -1.87 10.69
CA LEU A 12 -9.59 -2.12 12.11
C LEU A 12 -10.81 -2.96 12.50
N ARG A 13 -10.62 -3.89 13.44
CA ARG A 13 -11.67 -4.69 14.09
C ARG A 13 -12.15 -4.10 15.41
N GLU A 14 -11.43 -3.13 15.94
CA GLU A 14 -11.75 -2.42 17.18
C GLU A 14 -11.21 -0.99 17.11
N ALA A 15 -11.67 -0.12 18.01
CA ALA A 15 -11.10 1.21 18.12
C ALA A 15 -9.71 1.15 18.74
N ILE A 16 -8.76 1.93 18.22
CA ILE A 16 -7.41 2.03 18.77
C ILE A 16 -7.06 3.49 19.11
N PRO A 17 -6.27 3.74 20.16
CA PRO A 17 -5.71 5.06 20.42
C PRO A 17 -4.67 5.40 19.36
N LEU A 18 -4.65 6.67 18.95
CA LEU A 18 -3.63 7.23 18.06
C LEU A 18 -2.54 7.93 18.86
N SER A 19 -1.34 8.00 18.29
CA SER A 19 -0.17 8.62 18.91
C SER A 19 -0.34 10.12 19.16
N ASP A 20 -1.22 10.80 18.43
CA ASP A 20 -1.56 12.21 18.59
C ASP A 20 -2.61 12.48 19.69
N GLY A 21 -3.10 11.43 20.35
CA GLY A 21 -4.14 11.49 21.38
C GLY A 21 -5.56 11.32 20.84
N GLY A 22 -5.74 11.14 19.53
CA GLY A 22 -6.99 10.78 18.90
C GLY A 22 -7.36 9.30 19.10
N VAL A 23 -8.49 8.90 18.51
CA VAL A 23 -8.94 7.50 18.47
C VAL A 23 -9.40 7.18 17.06
N ALA A 24 -8.82 6.14 16.46
CA ALA A 24 -9.34 5.57 15.22
C ALA A 24 -10.44 4.56 15.57
N PRO A 25 -11.68 4.72 15.08
CA PRO A 25 -12.78 3.82 15.40
C PRO A 25 -12.65 2.43 14.74
N GLU A 26 -13.46 1.49 15.20
CA GLU A 26 -13.63 0.21 14.49
C GLU A 26 -14.04 0.45 13.03
N GLY A 27 -13.45 -0.32 12.11
CA GLY A 27 -13.75 -0.24 10.68
C GLY A 27 -12.93 0.82 9.93
N THR A 28 -12.09 1.60 10.61
CA THR A 28 -11.15 2.53 9.98
C THR A 28 -10.30 1.80 8.94
N PRO A 29 -10.28 2.28 7.68
CA PRO A 29 -9.45 1.72 6.64
C PRO A 29 -7.98 2.05 6.87
N GLY A 30 -7.10 1.14 6.44
CA GLY A 30 -5.66 1.39 6.45
C GLY A 30 -4.91 0.53 5.45
N THR A 31 -3.62 0.82 5.31
CA THR A 31 -2.69 0.07 4.46
C THR A 31 -1.49 -0.36 5.30
N VAL A 32 -1.09 -1.63 5.18
CA VAL A 32 0.16 -2.11 5.80
C VAL A 32 1.35 -1.46 5.10
N VAL A 33 2.15 -0.71 5.84
CA VAL A 33 3.35 -0.02 5.33
C VAL A 33 4.66 -0.65 5.84
N GLU A 34 4.57 -1.53 6.84
CA GLU A 34 5.70 -2.35 7.29
C GLU A 34 5.21 -3.63 7.99
N VAL A 35 5.96 -4.73 7.83
CA VAL A 35 5.76 -5.99 8.55
C VAL A 35 6.87 -6.13 9.58
N LEU A 36 6.52 -6.15 10.87
CA LEU A 36 7.47 -6.25 11.97
C LEU A 36 7.55 -7.69 12.49
N ASP A 37 8.75 -8.10 12.91
CA ASP A 37 9.00 -9.35 13.63
C ASP A 37 8.30 -10.56 12.99
N ASP A 38 8.48 -10.77 11.68
CA ASP A 38 7.85 -11.86 10.92
C ASP A 38 6.31 -11.94 11.07
N GLY A 39 5.65 -10.79 11.21
CA GLY A 39 4.19 -10.66 11.25
C GLY A 39 3.58 -10.73 12.64
N GLU A 40 4.37 -10.57 13.71
CA GLU A 40 3.85 -10.37 15.07
C GLU A 40 3.18 -8.99 15.22
N ALA A 41 3.64 -7.98 14.48
CA ALA A 41 3.05 -6.64 14.43
C ALA A 41 3.21 -5.99 13.04
N TYR A 42 2.48 -4.90 12.81
CA TYR A 42 2.45 -4.17 11.55
C TYR A 42 2.48 -2.66 11.78
N LEU A 43 3.23 -1.90 10.99
CA LEU A 43 2.92 -0.48 10.85
C LEU A 43 1.82 -0.34 9.80
N VAL A 44 0.75 0.35 10.17
CA VAL A 44 -0.40 0.58 9.31
C VAL A 44 -0.67 2.07 9.24
N GLU A 45 -0.69 2.61 8.02
CA GLU A 45 -1.21 3.95 7.76
C GLU A 45 -2.73 3.88 7.80
N LEU A 46 -3.35 4.61 8.72
CA LEU A 46 -4.79 4.69 8.93
C LEU A 46 -5.38 5.92 8.26
N PHE A 47 -6.51 5.76 7.58
CA PHE A 47 -7.14 6.82 6.80
C PHE A 47 -8.47 7.27 7.40
N GLY A 48 -8.71 8.57 7.32
CA GLY A 48 -9.93 9.24 7.77
C GLY A 48 -10.93 9.40 6.65
N GLU A 49 -11.57 10.56 6.61
CA GLU A 49 -12.52 10.92 5.55
C GLU A 49 -11.81 11.56 4.36
N TRP A 50 -12.55 11.75 3.27
CA TRP A 50 -12.11 12.63 2.21
C TRP A 50 -12.20 14.07 2.71
N VAL A 51 -11.12 14.82 2.57
CA VAL A 51 -11.02 16.20 3.00
C VAL A 51 -10.39 17.06 1.92
N LYS A 52 -10.63 18.37 1.99
CA LYS A 52 -9.94 19.37 1.17
C LYS A 52 -9.60 20.60 2.00
N PRO A 53 -8.57 21.37 1.63
CA PRO A 53 -8.27 22.61 2.32
C PRO A 53 -9.31 23.69 1.98
N ASP A 54 -9.76 24.43 2.98
CA ASP A 54 -10.49 25.68 2.79
C ASP A 54 -9.54 26.85 2.45
N ALA A 55 -10.10 28.05 2.28
CA ALA A 55 -9.32 29.26 1.98
C ALA A 55 -8.33 29.66 3.08
N GLN A 56 -8.46 29.08 4.28
CA GLN A 56 -7.61 29.29 5.44
C GLN A 56 -6.60 28.15 5.63
N GLY A 57 -6.65 27.11 4.79
CA GLY A 57 -5.81 25.91 4.89
C GLY A 57 -6.27 24.90 5.92
N THR A 58 -7.50 25.01 6.43
CA THR A 58 -8.12 24.04 7.35
C THR A 58 -8.77 22.93 6.53
N PHE A 59 -8.61 21.68 6.95
CA PHE A 59 -9.25 20.56 6.27
C PHE A 59 -10.74 20.47 6.63
N VAL A 60 -11.58 20.43 5.60
CA VAL A 60 -13.03 20.26 5.72
C VAL A 60 -13.46 19.00 4.98
N SER A 61 -14.50 18.34 5.49
CA SER A 61 -15.07 17.13 4.88
C SER A 61 -15.46 17.40 3.41
N SER A 62 -15.14 16.45 2.56
CA SER A 62 -15.33 16.49 1.12
C SER A 62 -15.72 15.11 0.61
N ASP A 63 -15.80 14.96 -0.71
CA ASP A 63 -16.09 13.70 -1.37
C ASP A 63 -14.97 13.33 -2.36
N ARG A 64 -14.97 12.08 -2.79
CA ARG A 64 -13.94 11.53 -3.68
C ARG A 64 -13.96 12.16 -5.08
N ASP A 65 -15.08 12.71 -5.50
CA ASP A 65 -15.26 13.25 -6.85
C ASP A 65 -14.82 14.71 -6.95
N ASP A 66 -14.56 15.36 -5.81
CA ASP A 66 -13.95 16.68 -5.74
C ASP A 66 -12.46 16.62 -6.14
N PRO A 67 -12.03 17.39 -7.16
CA PRO A 67 -10.66 17.35 -7.66
C PRO A 67 -9.60 17.87 -6.68
N GLU A 68 -10.01 18.63 -5.66
CA GLU A 68 -9.11 19.14 -4.62
C GLU A 68 -9.10 18.25 -3.36
N ALA A 69 -9.96 17.22 -3.33
CA ALA A 69 -10.05 16.33 -2.20
C ALA A 69 -8.98 15.23 -2.21
N PHE A 70 -8.56 14.85 -1.02
CA PHE A 70 -7.69 13.72 -0.76
C PHE A 70 -8.18 12.98 0.48
N MET A 71 -7.79 11.72 0.61
CA MET A 71 -8.09 10.95 1.82
C MET A 71 -7.15 11.40 2.93
N GLU A 72 -7.70 11.82 4.07
CA GLU A 72 -6.91 12.20 5.23
C GLU A 72 -6.13 11.00 5.78
N THR A 73 -4.87 11.23 6.19
CA THR A 73 -4.11 10.27 7.00
C THR A 73 -4.28 10.63 8.47
N LEU A 74 -4.87 9.72 9.25
CA LEU A 74 -5.04 9.87 10.69
C LEU A 74 -3.74 9.61 11.46
N GLY A 75 -2.91 8.69 10.95
CA GLY A 75 -1.64 8.36 11.57
C GLY A 75 -1.05 7.04 11.03
N VAL A 76 0.19 6.76 11.42
CA VAL A 76 0.84 5.47 11.18
C VAL A 76 1.06 4.81 12.53
N GLU A 77 0.38 3.71 12.78
CA GLU A 77 0.35 3.08 14.10
C GLU A 77 0.85 1.63 14.05
N THR A 78 1.40 1.17 15.17
CA THR A 78 1.72 -0.26 15.35
C THR A 78 0.46 -1.02 15.73
N ILE A 79 0.06 -1.99 14.90
CA ILE A 79 -1.19 -2.73 15.02
C ILE A 79 -0.90 -4.24 15.00
N TYR A 80 -1.61 -4.99 15.84
CA TYR A 80 -1.43 -6.43 15.95
C TYR A 80 -2.40 -7.21 15.03
N PRO A 81 -2.03 -8.43 14.59
CA PRO A 81 -2.83 -9.21 13.65
C PRO A 81 -4.31 -9.37 14.02
N HIS A 82 -4.61 -9.55 15.31
CA HIS A 82 -5.97 -9.78 15.80
C HIS A 82 -6.88 -8.55 15.68
N GLN A 83 -6.30 -7.35 15.52
CA GLN A 83 -7.00 -6.08 15.38
C GLN A 83 -7.29 -5.75 13.91
N LEU A 84 -6.77 -6.55 12.96
CA LEU A 84 -6.88 -6.28 11.53
C LEU A 84 -7.80 -7.27 10.82
N ARG A 85 -8.49 -6.77 9.80
CA ARG A 85 -9.21 -7.58 8.81
C ARG A 85 -8.73 -7.19 7.43
N LEU A 86 -8.30 -8.18 6.64
CA LEU A 86 -7.92 -7.99 5.24
C LEU A 86 -9.15 -7.57 4.43
N VAL A 87 -9.00 -6.51 3.64
CA VAL A 87 -10.01 -6.01 2.71
C VAL A 87 -9.62 -6.34 1.28
N LYS A 88 -8.38 -6.06 0.90
CA LYS A 88 -7.81 -6.42 -0.40
C LYS A 88 -6.33 -6.77 -0.25
N PRO A 89 -5.86 -7.79 -0.97
CA PRO A 89 -4.44 -8.09 -0.98
C PRO A 89 -3.64 -6.98 -1.68
N ALA A 90 -2.35 -6.89 -1.38
CA ALA A 90 -1.40 -6.01 -2.06
C ALA A 90 -1.46 -6.16 -3.59
N SER A 91 -1.68 -7.40 -4.06
CA SER A 91 -1.79 -7.72 -5.50
C SER A 91 -2.94 -6.97 -6.22
N GLU A 92 -3.94 -6.51 -5.47
CA GLU A 92 -5.09 -5.74 -5.97
C GLU A 92 -5.05 -4.27 -5.55
N THR A 93 -4.20 -3.92 -4.58
CA THR A 93 -4.12 -2.57 -4.00
C THR A 93 -3.08 -1.71 -4.71
N VAL A 94 -1.94 -2.30 -5.08
CA VAL A 94 -0.81 -1.59 -5.68
C VAL A 94 -0.50 -2.09 -7.08
N GLY A 95 0.02 -1.23 -7.96
CA GLY A 95 0.38 -1.61 -9.33
C GLY A 95 1.56 -2.60 -9.37
N ALA A 96 1.70 -3.33 -10.49
CA ALA A 96 2.72 -4.39 -10.67
C ALA A 96 4.16 -3.96 -10.31
N ARG A 97 4.50 -2.67 -10.46
CA ARG A 97 5.81 -2.13 -10.08
C ARG A 97 6.07 -2.18 -8.57
N VAL A 98 5.07 -1.86 -7.76
CA VAL A 98 5.18 -1.85 -6.29
C VAL A 98 5.17 -3.28 -5.76
N GLN A 99 4.37 -4.16 -6.37
CA GLN A 99 4.39 -5.59 -6.07
C GLN A 99 5.77 -6.19 -6.32
N LEU A 100 6.40 -5.87 -7.46
CA LEU A 100 7.75 -6.33 -7.77
C LEU A 100 8.79 -5.85 -6.76
N LEU A 101 8.68 -4.60 -6.27
CA LEU A 101 9.58 -4.08 -5.23
C LEU A 101 9.41 -4.83 -3.92
N SER A 102 8.17 -5.05 -3.46
CA SER A 102 7.89 -5.80 -2.24
C SER A 102 8.42 -7.23 -2.31
N VAL A 103 8.25 -7.91 -3.46
CA VAL A 103 8.79 -9.26 -3.65
C VAL A 103 10.31 -9.24 -3.69
N ALA A 104 10.92 -8.23 -4.32
CA ALA A 104 12.37 -8.12 -4.41
C ALA A 104 13.04 -8.01 -3.03
N ASP A 105 12.45 -7.29 -2.09
CA ASP A 105 13.01 -7.11 -0.75
C ASP A 105 13.07 -8.42 0.07
N GLU A 106 12.23 -9.42 -0.26
CA GLU A 106 12.17 -10.71 0.42
C GLU A 106 13.06 -11.80 -0.22
N LEU A 107 13.55 -11.57 -1.45
CA LEU A 107 14.31 -12.55 -2.20
C LEU A 107 15.79 -12.54 -1.80
N SER A 108 16.41 -13.72 -1.79
CA SER A 108 17.88 -13.84 -1.73
C SER A 108 18.53 -13.21 -2.97
N GLN A 109 19.79 -12.79 -2.84
CA GLN A 109 20.57 -12.20 -3.94
C GLN A 109 20.57 -13.07 -5.22
N GLU A 110 20.69 -14.39 -5.09
CA GLU A 110 20.68 -15.33 -6.22
C GLU A 110 19.34 -15.30 -6.98
N LEU A 111 18.23 -15.33 -6.24
CA LEU A 111 16.89 -15.25 -6.84
C LEU A 111 16.60 -13.85 -7.41
N LEU A 112 17.16 -12.79 -6.83
CA LEU A 112 17.07 -11.44 -7.38
C LEU A 112 17.77 -11.34 -8.74
N GLU A 113 18.93 -11.99 -8.91
CA GLU A 113 19.64 -12.04 -10.18
C GLU A 113 18.80 -12.74 -11.26
N GLU A 114 18.10 -13.84 -10.93
CA GLU A 114 17.16 -14.48 -11.86
C GLU A 114 16.01 -13.55 -12.30
N VAL A 115 15.48 -12.75 -11.37
CA VAL A 115 14.43 -11.76 -11.67
C VAL A 115 14.97 -10.67 -12.60
N VAL A 116 16.20 -10.21 -12.38
CA VAL A 116 16.87 -9.23 -13.26
C VAL A 116 17.02 -9.81 -14.68
N ASP A 117 17.55 -11.03 -14.80
CA ASP A 117 17.73 -11.69 -16.10
C ASP A 117 16.42 -11.83 -16.86
N PHE A 118 15.35 -12.21 -16.15
CA PHE A 118 14.01 -12.28 -16.74
C PHE A 118 13.49 -10.91 -17.19
N ALA A 119 13.69 -9.87 -16.38
CA ALA A 119 13.32 -8.50 -16.74
C ALA A 119 14.10 -7.98 -17.96
N GLU A 120 15.39 -8.32 -18.08
CA GLU A 120 16.20 -8.00 -19.25
C GLU A 120 15.70 -8.70 -20.51
N PHE A 121 15.32 -9.98 -20.40
CA PHE A 121 14.68 -10.71 -21.48
C PHE A 121 13.39 -10.03 -21.95
N LEU A 122 12.53 -9.60 -21.02
CA LEU A 122 11.30 -8.88 -21.36
C LEU A 122 11.59 -7.54 -22.05
N ARG A 123 12.59 -6.79 -21.58
CA ARG A 123 13.04 -5.54 -22.22
C ARG A 123 13.47 -5.78 -23.67
N GLN A 124 14.26 -6.82 -23.93
CA GLN A 124 14.67 -7.17 -25.28
C GLN A 124 13.49 -7.60 -26.16
N LYS A 125 12.55 -8.37 -25.60
CA LYS A 125 11.32 -8.79 -26.30
C LYS A 125 10.49 -7.59 -26.75
N GLN A 126 10.34 -6.59 -25.87
CA GLN A 126 9.60 -5.36 -26.17
C GLN A 126 10.28 -4.57 -27.30
N GLN A 127 11.60 -4.38 -27.23
CA GLN A 127 12.36 -3.68 -28.28
C GLN A 127 12.22 -4.36 -29.64
N ARG A 128 12.25 -5.70 -29.68
CA ARG A 128 12.05 -6.47 -30.92
C ARG A 128 10.63 -6.34 -31.48
N GLN A 129 9.61 -6.24 -30.62
CA GLN A 129 8.23 -6.00 -31.05
C GLN A 129 8.06 -4.58 -31.60
N SER A 130 8.57 -3.56 -30.91
CA SER A 130 8.55 -2.17 -31.39
C SER A 130 9.27 -1.99 -32.72
N ALA A 131 10.41 -2.66 -32.92
CA ALA A 131 11.14 -2.64 -34.18
C ALA A 131 10.39 -3.35 -35.33
N ARG A 132 9.59 -4.39 -35.03
CA ARG A 132 8.73 -5.05 -36.03
C ARG A 132 7.54 -4.20 -36.43
N THR A 133 6.93 -3.48 -35.49
CA THR A 133 5.77 -2.61 -35.76
C THR A 133 6.17 -1.34 -36.53
N ALA A 134 7.38 -0.81 -36.35
CA ALA A 134 7.86 0.37 -37.08
C ALA A 134 8.21 0.12 -38.56
N VAL A 135 8.23 -1.15 -38.99
CA VAL A 135 8.61 -1.58 -40.36
C VAL A 135 7.40 -2.13 -41.14
N SER A 136 6.20 -2.11 -40.55
CA SER A 136 4.91 -2.41 -41.21
C SER A 136 4.09 -1.15 -41.38
#